data_AF-A0A4U2ZLL1-F1
#
_entry.id   AF-A0A4U2ZLL1-F1
#
_cell.length_a   1.000
_cell.length_b   1.000
_cell.length_c   1.000
_cell.angle_alpha   90.00
_cell.angle_beta   90.00
_cell.angle_gamma   90.00
#
_symmetry.space_group_name_H-M   'P 1'
#
loop_
_entity.id
_entity.type
_entity.pdbx_description
1 polymer ?
#
loop_
_entity_poly.entity_id
_entity_poly.type
_entity_poly.pdbx_seq_one_letter_code
_entity_poly.pdbx_strand_id
1 'polypeptide(L)'
;MDYNTHFAKSLSSILKDELTQNQILDLIETPKQDEFGDAAFPCFSLAKQYKKSPAIFAKEVAEKLSNPFFTKVEAVGPYVNVFFNREIVSDAV
;
A
#
# COMPACT_ATOMS: atom_id res chain seq x y z
N MET A 1 17.29 3.52 -0.45
CA MET A 1 16.36 2.48 -0.95
C MET A 1 15.00 2.83 -0.39
N ASP A 2 14.17 3.49 -1.21
CA ASP A 2 12.91 4.07 -0.77
C ASP A 2 11.81 3.00 -0.89
N TYR A 3 11.65 2.18 0.16
CA TYR A 3 10.62 1.12 0.23
C TYR A 3 9.23 1.67 -0.10
N ASN A 4 8.92 2.86 0.39
CA ASN A 4 7.67 3.57 0.12
C ASN A 4 7.47 3.84 -1.38
N THR A 5 8.54 4.08 -2.14
CA THR A 5 8.46 4.31 -3.59
C THR A 5 8.02 3.06 -4.33
N HIS A 6 8.49 1.87 -3.93
CA HIS A 6 8.05 0.59 -4.50
C HIS A 6 6.60 0.28 -4.13
N PHE A 7 6.20 0.59 -2.90
CA PHE A 7 4.82 0.44 -2.46
C PHE A 7 3.88 1.37 -3.24
N ALA A 8 4.23 2.66 -3.32
CA ALA A 8 3.48 3.65 -4.09
C ALA A 8 3.39 3.27 -5.58
N LYS A 9 4.48 2.76 -6.17
CA LYS A 9 4.49 2.28 -7.56
C LYS A 9 3.54 1.10 -7.74
N SER A 10 3.56 0.13 -6.83
CA SER A 10 2.68 -1.05 -6.88
C SER A 10 1.21 -0.64 -6.79
N LEU A 11 0.87 0.25 -5.84
CA LEU A 11 -0.46 0.84 -5.71
C LEU A 11 -0.87 1.63 -6.95
N SER A 12 0.00 2.51 -7.47
CA SER A 12 -0.29 3.27 -8.70
C SER A 12 -0.55 2.37 -9.90
N SER A 13 0.06 1.17 -9.95
CA SER A 13 -0.18 0.22 -11.03
C SER A 13 -1.56 -0.44 -10.95
N ILE A 14 -2.13 -0.53 -9.75
CA ILE A 14 -3.49 -1.02 -9.49
C ILE A 14 -4.50 0.11 -9.69
N LEU A 15 -4.12 1.34 -9.33
CA LEU A 15 -4.96 2.53 -9.22
C LEU A 15 -4.77 3.54 -10.36
N LYS A 16 -4.16 3.14 -11.49
CA LYS A 16 -3.57 3.98 -12.56
C LYS A 16 -4.30 5.26 -12.97
N ASP A 17 -5.62 5.32 -12.81
CA ASP A 17 -6.47 6.46 -13.20
C ASP A 17 -6.78 7.45 -12.06
N GLU A 18 -6.55 7.10 -10.79
CA GLU A 18 -7.07 7.87 -9.66
C GLU A 18 -6.02 8.66 -8.90
N LEU A 19 -4.82 8.09 -8.73
CA LEU A 19 -3.72 8.73 -8.02
C LEU A 19 -2.39 8.47 -8.71
N THR A 20 -1.59 9.52 -8.79
CA THR A 20 -0.19 9.40 -9.23
C THR A 20 0.66 8.81 -8.11
N GLN A 21 1.79 8.20 -8.48
CA GLN A 21 2.75 7.64 -7.53
C GLN A 21 3.13 8.63 -6.42
N ASN A 22 3.37 9.90 -6.75
CA ASN A 22 3.73 10.92 -5.76
C ASN A 22 2.60 11.20 -4.76
N GLN A 23 1.35 11.22 -5.22
CA GLN A 23 0.21 11.41 -4.31
C GLN A 23 0.07 10.21 -3.37
N ILE A 24 0.28 9.01 -3.88
CA ILE A 24 0.26 7.80 -3.04
C ILE A 24 1.41 7.85 -2.04
N LEU A 25 2.60 8.28 -2.46
CA LEU A 25 3.77 8.41 -1.58
C LEU A 25 3.50 9.37 -0.42
N ASP A 26 2.86 10.51 -0.70
CA ASP A 26 2.49 11.51 0.31
C ASP A 26 1.44 11.00 1.30
N LEU A 27 0.57 10.09 0.84
CA LEU A 27 -0.44 9.44 1.66
C LEU A 27 0.09 8.24 2.45
N ILE A 28 1.22 7.65 2.07
CA ILE A 28 1.79 6.51 2.80
C ILE A 28 2.21 6.98 4.18
N GLU A 29 1.69 6.30 5.19
CA GLU A 29 2.02 6.53 6.59
C GLU A 29 2.87 5.38 7.12
N THR A 30 3.80 5.70 8.02
CA THR A 30 4.54 4.67 8.77
C THR A 30 3.77 4.36 10.05
N PRO A 31 3.23 3.14 10.21
CA PRO A 31 2.52 2.77 11.42
C PRO A 31 3.46 2.79 12.63
N LYS A 32 2.91 3.13 13.81
CA LYS A 32 3.68 3.20 15.07
C LYS A 32 3.92 1.85 15.72
N GLN A 33 3.15 0.84 15.33
CA GLN A 33 3.21 -0.52 15.87
C GLN A 33 3.70 -1.45 14.78
N ASP A 34 4.74 -2.23 15.07
CA ASP A 34 5.30 -3.22 14.13
C ASP A 34 4.27 -4.26 13.66
N GLU A 35 3.20 -4.51 14.42
CA GLU A 35 2.11 -5.40 14.02
C GLU A 35 1.34 -4.93 12.77
N PHE A 36 1.41 -3.64 12.46
CA PHE A 36 0.77 -3.04 11.29
C PHE A 36 1.73 -2.89 10.09
N GLY A 37 2.91 -3.51 10.16
CA GLY A 37 3.87 -3.53 9.05
C GLY A 37 4.84 -2.37 9.05
N ASP A 38 5.59 -2.26 7.97
CA ASP A 38 6.57 -1.19 7.76
C ASP A 38 5.91 0.07 7.17
N ALA A 39 4.84 -0.09 6.37
CA ALA A 39 4.11 1.00 5.75
C ALA A 39 2.61 0.70 5.68
N ALA A 40 1.81 1.76 5.78
CA ALA A 40 0.36 1.72 5.71
C ALA A 40 -0.14 2.74 4.68
N PHE A 41 -1.08 2.32 3.84
CA PHE A 41 -1.73 3.20 2.87
C PHE A 41 -3.20 3.45 3.24
N PRO A 42 -3.59 4.70 3.57
CA PRO A 42 -4.97 5.06 3.85
C PRO A 42 -5.82 5.11 2.57
N CYS A 43 -6.85 4.27 2.52
CA CYS A 43 -7.71 4.15 1.34
C CYS A 43 -8.95 5.06 1.36
N PHE A 44 -9.14 5.88 2.39
CA PHE A 44 -10.37 6.69 2.58
C PHE A 44 -10.62 7.65 1.41
N SER A 45 -9.58 8.31 0.92
CA SER A 45 -9.67 9.30 -0.17
C SER A 45 -10.10 8.65 -1.48
N LEU A 46 -9.57 7.46 -1.79
CA LEU A 46 -9.91 6.69 -2.98
C LEU A 46 -11.28 6.02 -2.89
N ALA A 47 -11.60 5.43 -1.75
CA ALA A 47 -12.85 4.70 -1.59
C ALA A 47 -14.08 5.56 -1.85
N LYS A 48 -14.00 6.87 -1.53
CA LYS A 48 -15.03 7.86 -1.89
C LYS A 48 -15.21 8.01 -3.41
N GLN A 49 -14.11 8.05 -4.16
CA GLN A 49 -14.15 8.16 -5.63
C GLN A 49 -14.79 6.91 -6.26
N TYR A 50 -14.45 5.73 -5.74
CA TYR A 50 -15.05 4.46 -6.16
C TYR A 50 -16.46 4.20 -5.60
N LYS A 51 -17.02 5.09 -4.77
CA LYS A 51 -18.29 4.90 -4.05
C LYS A 51 -18.36 3.57 -3.30
N LYS A 52 -17.22 3.10 -2.79
CA LYS A 52 -17.07 1.86 -2.02
C LYS A 52 -16.76 2.19 -0.56
N SER A 53 -17.04 1.23 0.33
CA SER A 53 -16.58 1.35 1.71
C SER A 53 -15.04 1.32 1.75
N PRO A 54 -14.38 2.23 2.48
CA PRO A 54 -12.93 2.24 2.64
C PRO A 54 -12.34 0.90 3.07
N ALA A 55 -13.04 0.18 3.95
CA ALA A 55 -12.60 -1.12 4.42
C ALA A 55 -12.66 -2.21 3.33
N ILE A 56 -13.70 -2.18 2.51
CA ILE A 56 -13.84 -3.13 1.39
C ILE A 56 -12.77 -2.82 0.33
N PHE A 57 -12.57 -1.54 0.02
CA PHE A 57 -11.59 -1.11 -0.96
C PHE A 57 -10.16 -1.47 -0.52
N ALA A 58 -9.80 -1.19 0.74
CA ALA A 58 -8.50 -1.59 1.29
C ALA A 58 -8.28 -3.10 1.15
N LYS A 59 -9.30 -3.91 1.48
CA LYS A 59 -9.22 -5.36 1.30
C LYS A 59 -9.00 -5.77 -0.16
N GLU A 60 -9.76 -5.23 -1.10
CA GLU A 60 -9.59 -5.50 -2.53
C GLU A 60 -8.20 -5.10 -3.04
N VAL A 61 -7.68 -3.95 -2.58
CA VAL A 61 -6.33 -3.49 -2.93
C VAL A 61 -5.28 -4.43 -2.34
N ALA A 62 -5.40 -4.81 -1.07
CA ALA A 62 -4.49 -5.76 -0.42
C ALA A 62 -4.47 -7.11 -1.15
N GLU A 63 -5.63 -7.63 -1.57
CA GLU A 63 -5.73 -8.88 -2.34
C GLU A 63 -5.05 -8.77 -3.72
N LYS A 64 -5.11 -7.59 -4.37
CA LYS A 64 -4.41 -7.32 -5.64
C LYS A 64 -2.93 -7.04 -5.45
N LEU A 65 -2.54 -6.55 -4.29
CA LEU A 65 -1.17 -6.20 -3.93
C LEU A 65 -0.41 -7.44 -3.45
N SER A 66 -0.42 -8.50 -4.25
CA SER A 66 0.34 -9.72 -3.98
C SER A 66 1.59 -9.73 -4.86
N ASN A 67 2.76 -9.51 -4.25
CA ASN A 67 4.03 -9.38 -4.95
C ASN A 67 5.18 -9.86 -4.06
N PRO A 68 6.21 -10.56 -4.57
CA PRO A 68 7.40 -10.95 -3.81
C PRO A 68 8.11 -9.82 -3.05
N PHE A 69 7.94 -8.54 -3.44
CA PHE A 69 8.48 -7.41 -2.68
C PHE A 69 7.87 -7.25 -1.27
N PHE A 70 6.68 -7.81 -1.03
CA PHE A 70 6.00 -7.75 0.25
C PHE A 70 6.03 -9.13 0.91
N THR A 71 6.58 -9.21 2.12
CA THR A 71 6.54 -10.42 2.95
C THR A 71 5.11 -10.72 3.39
N LYS A 72 4.32 -9.68 3.67
CA LYS A 72 2.94 -9.79 4.12
C LYS A 72 2.18 -8.53 3.75
N VAL A 73 0.91 -8.68 3.39
CA VAL A 73 -0.02 -7.59 3.12
C VAL A 73 -1.32 -7.86 3.86
N GLU A 74 -1.76 -6.92 4.67
CA GLU A 74 -2.99 -7.02 5.46
C GLU A 74 -3.85 -5.77 5.33
N ALA A 75 -5.14 -5.94 5.11
CA ALA A 75 -6.08 -4.84 5.17
C ALA A 75 -6.69 -4.77 6.58
N VAL A 76 -6.38 -3.70 7.32
CA VAL A 76 -6.93 -3.46 8.66
C VAL A 76 -7.85 -2.24 8.59
N GLY A 77 -9.15 -2.53 8.55
CA GLY A 77 -10.16 -1.50 8.33
C GLY A 77 -9.86 -0.75 7.02
N PRO A 78 -9.76 0.59 7.04
CA PRO A 78 -9.55 1.43 5.85
C PRO A 78 -8.08 1.58 5.42
N TYR A 79 -7.16 0.81 6.01
CA TYR A 79 -5.72 0.87 5.73
C TYR A 79 -5.24 -0.43 5.06
N VAL A 80 -4.31 -0.29 4.11
CA VAL A 80 -3.54 -1.39 3.54
C VAL A 80 -2.14 -1.37 4.14
N ASN A 81 -1.88 -2.33 5.00
CA ASN A 81 -0.62 -2.50 5.71
C ASN A 81 0.27 -3.48 4.96
N VAL A 82 1.54 -3.14 4.81
CA VAL A 82 2.53 -3.98 4.11
C VAL A 82 3.80 -4.17 4.93
N PHE A 83 4.38 -5.35 4.79
CA PHE A 83 5.67 -5.72 5.36
C PHE A 83 6.65 -5.90 4.20
N PHE A 84 7.74 -5.15 4.18
CA PHE A 84 8.68 -5.23 3.07
C PHE A 84 9.63 -6.42 3.22
N ASN A 85 9.86 -7.13 2.12
CA ASN A 85 10.90 -8.15 2.10
C ASN A 85 12.27 -7.48 1.90
N ARG A 86 12.99 -7.26 3.01
CA ARG A 86 14.30 -6.58 2.99
C ARG A 86 15.36 -7.34 2.18
N GLU A 87 15.24 -8.66 2.06
CA GLU A 87 16.17 -9.47 1.24
C GLU A 87 15.98 -9.19 -0.25
N ILE A 88 14.73 -9.10 -0.71
CA ILE A 88 14.40 -8.84 -2.12
C ILE A 88 14.61 -7.38 -2.49
N VAL A 89 14.29 -6.45 -1.57
CA VAL A 89 14.45 -5.01 -1.85
C VAL A 89 15.93 -4.59 -1.85
N SER A 90 16.82 -5.33 -1.18
CA SER A 90 18.26 -5.04 -1.18
C SER A 90 18.95 -5.35 -2.51
N ASP A 91 18.38 -6.22 -3.34
CA ASP A 91 18.98 -6.66 -4.62
C ASP A 91 18.54 -5.80 -5.83
N ALA A 92 17.53 -4.95 -5.66
CA ALA A 92 16.96 -4.16 -6.75
C ALA A 92 17.59 -2.76 -6.95
N VAL A 93 18.84 -2.55 -6.49
CA VAL A 93 19.59 -1.29 -6.67
C VAL A 93 20.78 -1.46 -7.60
#